data_AF-A0A5S4ZQV6-F1
#
_entry.id   AF-A0A5S4ZQV6-F1
#
_cell.length_a   1.000
_cell.length_b   1.000
_cell.length_c   1.000
_cell.angle_alpha   90.00
_cell.angle_beta   90.00
_cell.angle_gamma   90.00
#
_symmetry.space_group_name_H-M   'P 1'
#
loop_
_entity.id
_entity.type
_entity.pdbx_description
1 polymer ?
#
loop_
_entity_poly.entity_id
_entity_poly.type
_entity_poly.pdbx_seq_one_letter_code
_entity_poly.pdbx_strand_id
1 'polypeptide(L)'
;MPVINLDNVVVFMKEHDYNEQTLSEAMGISYSYLFRVLRGDRQPGRKFIEGLIKIGMSPGDIFFRKALPFGNTNSTNIEPTGTDGE
;
A
#
# COMPACT_ATOMS: atom_id res chain seq x y z
N MET A 1 14.52 1.56 -7.15
CA MET A 1 13.88 0.98 -5.95
C MET A 1 12.38 1.23 -6.04
N PRO A 2 11.53 0.33 -5.54
CA PRO A 2 10.08 0.55 -5.55
C PRO A 2 9.73 1.79 -4.73
N VAL A 3 8.80 2.60 -5.24
CA VAL A 3 8.31 3.79 -4.55
C VAL A 3 7.37 3.32 -3.44
N ILE A 4 7.73 3.60 -2.18
CA ILE A 4 6.85 3.33 -1.04
C ILE A 4 5.83 4.45 -0.90
N ASN A 5 4.60 4.08 -0.58
CA ASN A 5 3.55 5.00 -0.22
C ASN A 5 3.63 5.36 1.28
N LEU A 6 4.37 6.41 1.61
CA LEU A 6 4.51 6.89 2.99
C LEU A 6 3.19 7.45 3.57
N ASP A 7 2.29 7.95 2.73
CA ASP A 7 0.98 8.44 3.19
C ASP A 7 0.16 7.29 3.79
N ASN A 8 0.16 6.12 3.14
CA ASN A 8 -0.49 4.92 3.67
C ASN A 8 0.18 4.42 4.95
N VAL A 9 1.50 4.58 5.10
CA VAL A 9 2.19 4.23 6.35
C VAL A 9 1.68 5.13 7.49
N VAL A 10 1.50 6.42 7.24
CA VAL A 10 0.96 7.37 8.24
C VAL A 10 -0.49 7.06 8.58
N VAL A 11 -1.32 6.65 7.60
CA VAL A 11 -2.70 6.21 7.87
C VAL A 11 -2.70 4.94 8.73
N PHE A 12 -1.90 3.94 8.35
CA PHE A 12 -1.73 2.71 9.11
C PHE A 12 -1.28 2.97 10.56
N MET A 13 -0.35 3.91 10.76
CA MET A 13 0.06 4.32 12.11
C MET A 13 -1.11 4.82 12.95
N LYS A 14 -2.00 5.65 12.37
CA LYS A 14 -3.16 6.20 13.08
C LYS A 14 -4.20 5.13 13.39
N GLU A 15 -4.46 4.22 12.45
CA GLU A 15 -5.43 3.13 12.64
C GLU A 15 -5.03 2.14 13.73
N HIS A 16 -3.72 1.99 13.95
CA HIS A 16 -3.15 1.07 14.94
C HIS A 16 -2.57 1.78 16.19
N ASP A 17 -2.88 3.07 16.40
CA ASP A 17 -2.39 3.89 17.52
C ASP A 17 -0.85 3.88 17.68
N TYR A 18 -0.12 3.72 16.57
CA TYR A 18 1.33 3.81 16.57
C TYR A 18 1.80 5.26 16.54
N ASN A 19 2.72 5.58 17.43
CA ASN A 19 3.62 6.71 17.25
C ASN A 19 4.91 6.21 16.58
N GLU A 20 5.78 7.12 16.15
CA GLU A 20 7.02 6.76 15.47
C GLU A 20 7.91 5.83 16.33
N GLN A 21 7.95 6.02 17.64
CA GLN A 21 8.76 5.19 18.52
C GLN A 21 8.21 3.76 18.60
N THR A 22 6.93 3.59 18.90
CA THR A 22 6.29 2.28 18.98
C THR A 22 6.29 1.56 17.64
N LEU A 23 6.14 2.29 16.53
CA LEU A 23 6.28 1.71 15.20
C LEU A 23 7.68 1.17 14.95
N SER A 24 8.73 1.95 15.29
CA SER A 24 10.12 1.51 15.09
C SER A 24 10.46 0.24 15.87
N GLU A 25 9.94 0.13 17.10
CA GLU A 25 10.09 -1.04 17.96
C GLU A 25 9.36 -2.25 17.37
N ALA A 26 8.11 -2.09 16.92
CA ALA A 26 7.33 -3.15 16.30
C ALA A 26 8.00 -3.68 15.00
N MET A 27 8.51 -2.77 14.17
CA MET A 27 9.25 -3.07 12.94
C MET A 27 10.65 -3.67 13.22
N GLY A 28 11.22 -3.48 14.41
CA GLY A 28 12.58 -3.90 14.74
C GLY A 28 13.66 -3.07 14.03
N ILE A 29 13.40 -1.78 13.80
CA ILE A 29 14.35 -0.83 13.20
C ILE A 29 14.67 0.32 14.17
N SER A 30 15.73 1.09 13.91
CA SER A 30 16.02 2.24 14.78
C SER A 30 15.02 3.38 14.55
N TYR A 31 14.62 4.04 15.63
CA TYR A 31 13.81 5.25 15.59
C TYR A 31 14.38 6.30 14.62
N SER A 32 15.70 6.56 14.71
CA SER A 32 16.40 7.51 13.84
C SER A 32 16.33 7.15 12.35
N TYR A 33 16.25 5.86 12.02
CA TYR A 33 16.10 5.41 10.65
C TYR A 33 14.68 5.65 10.15
N LEU A 34 13.67 5.23 10.92
CA LEU A 34 12.26 5.49 10.62
C LEU A 34 11.99 6.98 10.44
N PHE A 35 12.44 7.81 11.39
CA PHE A 35 12.28 9.26 11.37
C PHE A 35 12.81 9.91 10.07
N ARG A 36 14.03 9.53 9.64
CA ARG A 36 14.62 10.04 8.39
C ARG A 36 13.87 9.55 7.16
N VAL A 37 13.31 8.35 7.20
CA VAL A 37 12.50 7.82 6.09
C VAL A 37 11.18 8.57 5.97
N LEU A 38 10.46 8.78 7.09
CA LEU A 38 9.18 9.48 7.09
C LEU A 38 9.31 10.95 6.66
N ARG A 39 10.45 11.60 6.93
CA ARG A 39 10.74 12.97 6.49
C ARG A 39 11.27 13.08 5.06
N GLY A 40 11.57 11.95 4.40
CA GLY A 40 12.17 11.93 3.07
C GLY A 40 13.69 12.18 3.03
N ASP A 41 14.33 12.37 4.18
CA ASP A 41 15.79 12.53 4.31
C ASP A 41 16.54 11.25 3.94
N ARG A 42 15.87 10.10 3.98
CA ARG A 42 16.44 8.79 3.62
C ARG A 42 15.45 7.93 2.86
N GLN A 43 15.95 7.22 1.86
CA GLN A 43 15.14 6.24 1.13
C GLN A 43 14.86 4.99 2.00
N PRO A 44 13.61 4.47 1.99
CA PRO A 44 13.30 3.22 2.65
C PRO A 44 14.01 2.06 1.94
N GLY A 45 14.56 1.15 2.73
CA GLY A 45 15.27 -0.03 2.25
C GLY A 45 14.55 -1.32 2.63
N ARG A 46 15.20 -2.45 2.37
CA ARG A 46 14.66 -3.79 2.63
C ARG A 46 14.10 -3.96 4.04
N LYS A 47 14.85 -3.56 5.08
CA LYS A 47 14.41 -3.70 6.48
C LYS A 47 13.15 -2.90 6.81
N PHE A 48 12.95 -1.76 6.15
CA PHE A 48 11.75 -0.96 6.31
C PHE A 48 10.53 -1.71 5.76
N ILE A 49 10.65 -2.23 4.53
CA ILE A 49 9.59 -3.00 3.87
C ILE A 49 9.27 -4.27 4.66
N GLU A 50 10.30 -5.03 5.07
CA GLU A 50 10.13 -6.22 5.90
C GLU A 50 9.44 -5.90 7.22
N GLY A 51 9.79 -4.79 7.86
CA GLY A 51 9.15 -4.31 9.07
C GLY A 51 7.66 -4.04 8.89
N LEU A 52 7.27 -3.37 7.80
CA LEU A 52 5.87 -3.07 7.48
C LEU A 52 5.06 -4.35 7.24
N ILE A 53 5.62 -5.30 6.49
CA ILE A 53 4.97 -6.60 6.25
C ILE A 53 4.82 -7.37 7.57
N LYS A 54 5.85 -7.36 8.42
CA LYS A 54 5.85 -8.06 9.71
C LYS A 54 4.74 -7.57 10.64
N ILE A 55 4.46 -6.26 10.64
CA ILE A 55 3.41 -5.66 11.48
C ILE A 55 2.01 -5.73 10.83
N GLY A 56 1.89 -6.39 9.68
CA GLY A 56 0.59 -6.70 9.05
C GLY A 56 0.16 -5.75 7.94
N MET A 57 1.00 -4.80 7.52
CA MET A 57 0.66 -3.93 6.40
C MET A 57 0.70 -4.72 5.08
N SER A 58 -0.35 -4.59 4.27
CA SER A 58 -0.42 -5.34 3.01
C SER A 58 0.59 -4.79 1.99
N PRO A 59 1.19 -5.63 1.13
CA PRO A 59 2.05 -5.16 0.04
C PRO A 59 1.34 -4.15 -0.88
N GLY A 60 0.03 -4.27 -1.04
CA GLY A 60 -0.77 -3.34 -1.82
C GLY A 60 -0.71 -1.93 -1.24
N ASP A 61 -0.90 -1.80 0.08
CA ASP A 61 -0.87 -0.50 0.75
C ASP A 61 0.55 0.09 0.80
N ILE A 62 1.58 -0.77 0.87
CA ILE A 62 2.98 -0.35 0.86
C ILE A 62 3.37 0.27 -0.48
N PHE A 63 2.92 -0.29 -1.61
CA PHE A 63 3.42 0.08 -2.94
C PHE A 63 2.43 0.88 -3.81
N PHE A 64 1.13 0.78 -3.59
CA PHE A 64 0.13 1.46 -4.43
C PHE A 64 -0.40 2.75 -3.78
N ARG A 65 -0.48 3.81 -4.58
CA ARG A 65 -1.01 5.14 -4.17
C ARG A 65 -2.50 5.33 -4.45
N LYS A 66 -3.11 4.41 -5.20
CA LYS A 66 -4.49 4.52 -5.64
C LYS A 66 -5.11 3.13 -5.61
N ALA A 67 -6.39 3.05 -5.27
CA ALA A 67 -7.16 1.84 -5.50
C ALA A 67 -6.95 1.42 -6.96
N LEU A 68 -6.59 0.14 -7.17
CA LEU A 68 -6.47 -0.40 -8.51
C LEU A 68 -7.79 -0.14 -9.24
N PRO A 69 -7.77 0.37 -10.47
CA PRO A 69 -9.00 0.55 -11.23
C PRO A 69 -9.70 -0.81 -11.33
N PHE A 70 -11.03 -0.81 -11.22
CA PHE A 70 -11.82 -2.01 -11.45
C PHE A 70 -11.41 -2.59 -12.81
N GLY A 71 -10.92 -3.83 -12.80
CA GLY A 71 -10.48 -4.50 -14.01
C GLY A 71 -11.61 -4.52 -15.02
N ASN A 72 -11.27 -4.52 -16.31
CA ASN A 72 -12.25 -4.61 -17.38
C ASN A 72 -13.08 -5.89 -17.21
N THR A 73 -14.28 -5.77 -16.63
CA THR A 73 -15.34 -6.74 -16.79
C THR A 73 -15.87 -6.54 -18.21
N ASN A 74 -15.25 -7.20 -19.18
CA ASN A 74 -15.88 -7.44 -20.47
C ASN A 74 -17.06 -8.36 -20.20
N SER A 75 -18.15 -7.79 -19.69
CA SER A 75 -19.49 -8.31 -19.88
C SER A 75 -19.72 -8.13 -21.37
N THR A 76 -19.30 -9.13 -22.15
CA THR A 76 -19.82 -9.35 -23.50
C THR A 76 -21.33 -9.40 -23.34
N ASN A 77 -21.97 -8.27 -23.56
CA ASN A 77 -23.39 -8.17 -23.81
C ASN A 77 -23.56 -8.90 -25.14
N ILE A 78 -23.82 -10.19 -25.08
CA ILE A 78 -24.36 -10.92 -26.21
C ILE A 78 -25.78 -10.37 -26.32
N GLU A 79 -25.96 -9.32 -27.11
CA GLU A 79 -27.28 -8.87 -27.53
C GLU A 79 -27.97 -10.08 -28.17
N PRO A 80 -29.21 -10.42 -27.77
CA PRO A 80 -29.95 -11.45 -28.45
C PRO A 80 -30.16 -10.95 -29.89
N THR A 81 -29.56 -11.63 -30.86
CA THR A 81 -29.84 -11.41 -32.27
C THR A 81 -31.30 -11.77 -32.51
N GLY A 82 -32.19 -10.80 -32.32
CA GLY A 82 -33.52 -10.81 -32.89
C GLY A 82 -33.37 -10.70 -34.39
N THR A 83 -33.40 -11.83 -35.08
CA THR A 83 -33.67 -11.86 -36.51
C THR A 83 -35.17 -11.76 -36.69
N ASP A 84 -35.66 -10.53 -36.80
CA ASP A 84 -36.97 -10.24 -37.37
C ASP A 84 -36.83 -10.17 -38.90
N GLY A 85 -37.62 -10.99 -39.62
CA GLY A 85 -38.12 -10.69 -40.97
C GLY A 85 -37.35 -11.23 -42.18
N GLU A 86 -37.88 -12.30 -42.79
CA GLU A 86 -38.61 -12.24 -44.09
C GLU A 86 -39.48 -13.49 -44.27
#